data_AF-A0AAE9I5Q1-F1
#
_entry.id   AF-A0AAE9I5Q1-F1
#
_cell.length_a   1.000
_cell.length_b   1.000
_cell.length_c   1.000
_cell.angle_alpha   90.00
_cell.angle_beta   90.00
_cell.angle_gamma   90.00
#
_symmetry.space_group_name_H-M   'P 1'
#
loop_
_entity.id
_entity.type
_entity.pdbx_description
1 polymer ?
#
loop_
_entity_poly.entity_id
_entity_poly.type
_entity_poly.pdbx_seq_one_letter_code
_entity_poly.pdbx_strand_id
1 'polypeptide(L)'
;MHRISRRSLIRLTIFLSFATATLATHAEGIDLDCDPALAATALPAHRLICDHALLSMGYRRIFADQQRLLREQRITDAEVVAFRKQRDACTSLECLDTVFSGWKQKAGAVRGRKP
;
A
#
# COMPACT_ATOMS: atom_id res chain seq x y z
N MET A 1 -54.00 41.84 -12.63
CA MET A 1 -53.80 41.40 -11.24
C MET A 1 -54.03 39.91 -11.16
N HIS A 2 -53.01 39.10 -10.85
CA HIS A 2 -53.08 37.88 -10.03
C HIS A 2 -51.67 37.31 -9.90
N ARG A 3 -51.11 37.44 -8.68
CA ARG A 3 -49.78 36.98 -8.28
C ARG A 3 -49.77 35.45 -8.21
N ILE A 4 -49.06 34.78 -9.12
CA ILE A 4 -48.70 33.37 -8.96
C ILE A 4 -47.49 33.29 -8.00
N SER A 5 -47.69 32.48 -6.97
CA SER A 5 -46.92 32.43 -5.73
C SER A 5 -45.48 31.93 -5.94
N ARG A 6 -44.50 32.82 -5.70
CA ARG A 6 -43.04 32.55 -5.62
C ARG A 6 -42.62 31.52 -4.54
N ARG A 7 -43.56 30.85 -3.87
CA ARG A 7 -43.30 29.96 -2.73
C ARG A 7 -43.01 28.50 -3.12
N SER A 8 -43.24 28.11 -4.37
CA SER A 8 -43.08 26.70 -4.81
C SER A 8 -41.68 26.32 -5.31
N LEU A 9 -40.80 27.30 -5.55
CA LEU A 9 -39.45 27.08 -6.09
C LEU A 9 -38.33 27.17 -5.03
N ILE A 10 -38.65 27.52 -3.79
CA ILE A 10 -37.65 27.76 -2.72
C ILE A 10 -37.51 26.54 -1.78
N ARG A 11 -38.34 25.51 -1.93
CA ARG A 11 -38.33 24.32 -1.05
C ARG A 11 -37.58 23.09 -1.60
N LEU A 12 -36.99 23.19 -2.80
CA LEU A 12 -36.21 22.10 -3.41
C LEU A 12 -34.73 22.49 -3.61
N THR A 13 -34.19 23.34 -2.74
CA THR A 13 -32.81 23.83 -2.82
C THR A 13 -32.08 23.87 -1.48
N ILE A 14 -32.59 23.17 -0.45
CA ILE A 14 -31.95 23.18 0.87
C ILE A 14 -31.92 21.77 1.42
N PHE A 15 -30.71 21.35 1.82
CA PHE A 15 -30.34 20.11 2.50
C PHE A 15 -30.07 18.88 1.63
N LEU A 16 -28.91 18.84 0.98
CA LEU A 16 -27.93 17.76 1.24
C LEU A 16 -26.51 18.14 0.75
N SER A 17 -26.04 19.34 1.14
CA SER A 17 -24.60 19.65 1.10
C SER A 17 -23.94 19.00 2.33
N PHE A 18 -23.72 17.69 2.29
CA PHE A 18 -22.69 17.09 3.14
C PHE A 18 -21.36 17.32 2.43
N ALA A 19 -20.75 18.47 2.71
CA ALA A 19 -19.32 18.62 2.53
C ALA A 19 -18.67 17.57 3.42
N THR A 20 -18.26 16.44 2.84
CA THR A 20 -17.29 15.54 3.45
C THR A 20 -16.04 16.37 3.68
N ALA A 21 -15.90 16.90 4.90
CA ALA A 21 -14.63 17.29 5.43
C ALA A 21 -13.78 16.02 5.42
N THR A 22 -12.96 15.87 4.39
CA THR A 22 -11.82 14.96 4.48
C THR A 22 -11.00 15.51 5.63
N LEU A 23 -11.18 14.93 6.81
CA LEU A 23 -10.13 14.92 7.82
C LEU A 23 -8.93 14.35 7.08
N ALA A 24 -8.03 15.23 6.63
CA ALA A 24 -6.66 14.85 6.46
C ALA A 24 -6.24 14.44 7.88
N THR A 25 -6.33 13.14 8.16
CA THR A 25 -5.54 12.53 9.22
C THR A 25 -4.10 12.78 8.81
N HIS A 26 -3.58 13.93 9.21
CA HIS A 26 -2.17 14.12 9.38
C HIS A 26 -1.83 13.12 10.48
N ALA A 27 -1.36 11.95 10.08
CA ALA A 27 -0.62 11.12 11.00
C ALA A 27 0.60 11.98 11.37
N GLU A 28 0.55 12.65 12.52
CA GLU A 28 1.75 13.13 13.21
C GLU A 28 2.51 11.88 13.67
N GLY A 29 3.07 11.17 12.68
CA GLY A 29 4.18 10.29 12.93
C GLY A 29 5.34 11.22 13.30
N ILE A 30 5.98 10.94 14.44
CA ILE A 30 7.40 11.23 14.61
C ILE A 30 8.09 11.09 13.24
N ASP A 31 8.77 12.15 12.79
CA ASP A 31 9.48 12.21 11.52
C ASP A 31 10.66 11.24 11.58
N LEU A 32 10.33 9.96 11.48
CA LEU A 32 11.26 8.84 11.49
C LEU A 32 11.75 8.69 10.06
N ASP A 33 12.87 9.34 9.76
CA ASP A 33 13.56 9.06 8.52
C ASP A 33 14.18 7.66 8.59
N CYS A 34 13.71 6.80 7.69
CA CYS A 34 14.17 5.43 7.55
C CYS A 34 15.12 5.31 6.36
N ASP A 35 16.03 6.29 6.20
CA ASP A 35 17.11 6.22 5.24
C ASP A 35 17.98 4.98 5.54
N PRO A 36 18.01 3.98 4.64
CA PRO A 36 18.84 2.79 4.83
C PRO A 36 20.33 3.12 4.93
N ALA A 37 20.80 4.28 4.43
CA ALA A 37 22.19 4.71 4.57
C ALA A 37 22.56 5.06 6.02
N LEU A 38 21.58 5.43 6.85
CA LEU A 38 21.78 5.82 8.25
C LEU A 38 21.53 4.66 9.24
N ALA A 39 21.15 3.48 8.75
CA ALA A 39 20.76 2.33 9.57
C ALA A 39 21.87 1.83 10.53
N ALA A 40 23.14 2.03 10.18
CA ALA A 40 24.28 1.61 10.99
C ALA A 40 24.46 2.46 12.26
N THR A 41 24.01 3.72 12.25
CA THR A 41 24.16 4.68 13.36
C THR A 41 22.85 4.91 14.12
N ALA A 42 21.76 4.28 13.69
CA ALA A 42 20.46 4.42 14.30
C ALA A 42 20.42 3.78 15.70
N LEU A 43 19.66 4.41 16.62
CA LEU A 43 19.34 3.80 17.91
C LEU A 43 18.60 2.45 17.70
N PRO A 44 18.80 1.45 18.58
CA PRO A 44 18.19 0.12 18.40
C PRO A 44 16.66 0.15 18.19
N ALA A 45 15.95 1.01 18.92
CA ALA A 45 14.50 1.16 18.76
C ALA A 45 14.12 1.77 17.40
N HIS A 46 14.86 2.78 16.91
CA HIS A 46 14.65 3.38 15.59
C HIS A 46 14.82 2.34 14.49
N ARG A 47 15.86 1.51 14.59
CA ARG A 47 16.12 0.42 13.65
C ARG A 47 14.96 -0.56 13.59
N LEU A 48 14.45 -1.04 14.73
CA LEU A 48 13.29 -1.94 14.77
C LEU A 48 12.05 -1.33 14.12
N ILE A 49 11.76 -0.05 14.38
CA ILE A 49 10.62 0.65 13.79
C ILE A 49 10.77 0.76 12.28
N CYS A 50 11.94 1.17 11.81
CA CYS A 50 12.22 1.32 10.38
C CYS A 50 12.24 -0.01 9.64
N ASP A 51 12.86 -1.04 10.20
CA ASP A 51 12.89 -2.39 9.62
C ASP A 51 11.46 -2.93 9.45
N HIS A 52 10.63 -2.80 10.48
CA HIS A 52 9.22 -3.19 10.40
C HIS A 52 8.45 -2.38 9.35
N ALA A 53 8.61 -1.06 9.32
CA ALA A 53 7.93 -0.20 8.36
C ALA A 53 8.34 -0.51 6.91
N LEU A 54 9.64 -0.66 6.65
CA LEU A 54 10.18 -1.00 5.33
C LEU A 54 9.69 -2.37 4.84
N LEU A 55 9.70 -3.39 5.71
CA LEU A 55 9.16 -4.70 5.38
C LEU A 55 7.66 -4.66 5.11
N SER A 56 6.88 -3.98 5.94
CA SER A 56 5.43 -3.83 5.75
C SER A 56 5.11 -3.17 4.41
N MET A 57 5.80 -2.07 4.08
CA MET A 57 5.68 -1.41 2.77
C MET A 57 6.13 -2.30 1.61
N GLY A 58 7.25 -3.02 1.78
CA GLY A 58 7.77 -3.98 0.82
C GLY A 58 6.75 -5.06 0.50
N TYR A 59 6.16 -5.67 1.53
CA TYR A 59 5.13 -6.69 1.38
C TYR A 59 3.88 -6.18 0.69
N ARG A 60 3.38 -4.97 1.03
CA ARG A 60 2.24 -4.36 0.33
C ARG A 60 2.47 -4.22 -1.17
N ARG A 61 3.68 -3.80 -1.57
CA ARG A 61 4.08 -3.70 -2.99
C ARG A 61 4.13 -5.06 -3.66
N ILE A 62 4.70 -6.07 -3.00
CA ILE A 62 4.73 -7.45 -3.51
C ILE A 62 3.32 -7.99 -3.72
N PHE A 63 2.43 -7.80 -2.74
CA PHE A 63 1.05 -8.25 -2.85
C PHE A 63 0.32 -7.57 -4.01
N ALA A 64 0.47 -6.26 -4.17
CA ALA A 64 -0.11 -5.52 -5.30
C ALA A 64 0.42 -6.04 -6.66
N ASP A 65 1.72 -6.34 -6.73
CA ASP A 65 2.35 -6.95 -7.90
C ASP A 65 1.78 -8.34 -8.21
N GLN A 66 1.62 -9.19 -7.19
CA GLN A 66 1.00 -10.52 -7.34
C GLN A 66 -0.41 -10.42 -7.90
N GLN A 67 -1.25 -9.56 -7.31
CA GLN A 67 -2.63 -9.38 -7.77
C GLN A 67 -2.70 -8.88 -9.21
N ARG A 68 -1.79 -7.98 -9.60
CA ARG A 68 -1.70 -7.51 -10.98
C ARG A 68 -1.31 -8.63 -11.95
N LEU A 69 -0.23 -9.36 -11.65
CA LEU A 69 0.28 -10.42 -12.52
C LEU A 69 -0.68 -11.61 -12.64
N LEU A 70 -1.45 -11.92 -11.60
CA LEU A 70 -2.53 -12.93 -11.66
C LEU A 70 -3.65 -12.51 -12.62
N ARG A 71 -4.11 -11.25 -12.55
CA ARG A 71 -5.11 -10.73 -13.49
C ARG A 71 -4.62 -10.74 -14.94
N GLU A 72 -3.34 -10.49 -15.13
CA GLU A 72 -2.67 -10.57 -16.44
C GLU A 72 -2.38 -12.02 -16.88
N GLN A 73 -2.69 -13.03 -16.04
CA GLN A 73 -2.39 -14.45 -16.28
C GLN A 73 -0.90 -14.75 -16.53
N ARG A 74 -0.01 -13.93 -15.97
CA ARG A 74 1.45 -14.04 -16.14
C ARG A 74 2.14 -14.85 -15.06
N ILE A 75 1.43 -15.10 -13.97
CA ILE A 75 1.79 -16.00 -12.87
C ILE A 75 0.55 -16.81 -12.47
N THR A 76 0.77 -17.85 -11.69
CA THR A 76 -0.25 -18.74 -11.15
C THR A 76 -0.41 -18.56 -9.64
N ASP A 77 -1.55 -19.01 -9.10
CA ASP A 77 -1.78 -19.04 -7.65
C ASP A 77 -0.73 -19.89 -6.92
N ALA A 78 -0.26 -20.98 -7.56
CA ALA A 78 0.78 -21.83 -7.01
C ALA A 78 2.10 -21.07 -6.77
N GLU A 79 2.44 -20.13 -7.64
CA GLU A 79 3.63 -19.28 -7.46
C GLU A 79 3.47 -18.28 -6.30
N VAL A 80 2.26 -17.78 -6.06
CA VAL A 80 1.95 -16.93 -4.90
C VAL A 80 2.01 -17.73 -3.61
N VAL A 81 1.47 -18.96 -3.60
CA VAL A 81 1.56 -19.88 -2.45
C VAL A 81 3.02 -20.25 -2.16
N ALA A 82 3.82 -20.54 -3.18
CA ALA A 82 5.23 -20.84 -3.01
C ALA A 82 6.01 -19.66 -2.38
N PHE A 83 5.75 -18.43 -2.83
CA PHE A 83 6.30 -17.23 -2.21
C PHE A 83 5.90 -17.11 -0.73
N ARG A 84 4.61 -17.30 -0.41
CA ARG A 84 4.12 -17.23 0.98
C ARG A 84 4.79 -18.27 1.87
N LYS A 85 4.92 -19.51 1.38
CA LYS A 85 5.60 -20.58 2.11
C LYS A 85 7.06 -20.22 2.42
N GLN A 86 7.78 -19.62 1.48
CA GLN A 86 9.15 -19.15 1.72
C GLN A 86 9.21 -18.02 2.75
N ARG A 87 8.32 -17.03 2.64
CA ARG A 87 8.21 -15.92 3.61
C ARG A 87 7.91 -16.43 5.01
N ASP A 88 6.94 -17.32 5.14
CA ASP A 88 6.46 -17.80 6.44
C ASP A 88 7.48 -18.72 7.15
N ALA A 89 8.48 -19.22 6.42
CA ALA A 89 9.60 -19.96 6.98
C ALA A 89 10.70 -19.05 7.57
N CYS A 90 10.69 -17.74 7.30
CA CYS A 90 11.71 -16.82 7.78
C CYS A 90 11.52 -16.45 9.26
N THR A 91 12.63 -16.41 9.99
CA THR A 91 12.71 -15.96 11.39
C THR A 91 13.62 -14.75 11.61
N SER A 92 14.21 -14.22 10.54
CA SER A 92 15.08 -13.04 10.55
C SER A 92 14.73 -12.05 9.44
N LEU A 93 15.13 -10.79 9.62
CA LEU A 93 14.93 -9.72 8.63
C LEU A 93 15.70 -10.01 7.34
N GLU A 94 16.95 -10.48 7.44
CA GLU A 94 17.80 -10.80 6.28
C GLU A 94 17.20 -11.90 5.39
N CYS A 95 16.54 -12.88 6.02
CA CYS A 95 15.78 -13.91 5.31
C CYS A 95 14.62 -13.30 4.52
N LEU A 96 13.81 -12.45 5.18
CA LEU A 96 12.68 -11.78 4.55
C LEU A 96 13.14 -10.88 3.39
N ASP A 97 14.23 -10.14 3.57
CA ASP A 97 14.82 -9.31 2.51
C ASP A 97 15.26 -10.13 1.30
N THR A 98 15.83 -11.32 1.53
CA THR A 98 16.21 -12.25 0.47
C THR A 98 14.98 -12.75 -0.29
N VAL A 99 13.93 -13.18 0.42
CA VAL A 99 12.66 -13.63 -0.18
C VAL A 99 12.00 -12.51 -0.99
N PHE A 100 11.97 -11.29 -0.44
CA PHE A 100 11.37 -10.13 -1.10
C PHE A 100 12.17 -9.69 -2.33
N SER A 101 13.50 -9.78 -2.27
CA SER A 101 14.39 -9.52 -3.41
C SER A 101 14.25 -10.57 -4.50
N GLY A 102 14.14 -11.84 -4.13
CA GLY A 102 13.85 -12.93 -5.06
C GLY A 102 12.53 -12.72 -5.81
N TRP A 103 11.47 -12.30 -5.10
CA TRP A 103 10.21 -11.93 -5.75
C TRP A 103 10.37 -10.77 -6.73
N LYS A 104 11.04 -9.68 -6.33
CA LYS A 104 11.27 -8.50 -7.19
C LYS A 104 11.97 -8.89 -8.51
N GLN A 105 12.98 -9.75 -8.44
CA GLN A 105 13.69 -10.25 -9.62
C GLN A 105 12.77 -11.09 -10.52
N LYS A 106 12.05 -12.06 -9.94
CA LYS A 106 11.08 -12.89 -10.67
C LYS A 106 10.00 -12.04 -11.35
N ALA A 107 9.39 -11.11 -10.63
CA ALA A 107 8.36 -10.23 -11.15
C ALA A 107 8.90 -9.32 -12.26
N GLY A 108 10.16 -8.85 -12.15
CA GLY A 108 10.86 -8.14 -13.20
C GLY A 108 11.05 -8.99 -14.47
N ALA A 109 11.50 -10.24 -14.32
CA ALA A 109 11.68 -11.17 -15.43
C ALA A 109 10.35 -11.51 -16.11
N VAL A 110 9.29 -11.76 -15.33
CA VAL A 110 7.94 -11.98 -15.85
C VAL A 110 7.48 -10.76 -16.65
N ARG A 111 7.67 -9.54 -16.11
CA ARG A 111 7.32 -8.27 -16.76
C ARG A 111 8.04 -8.04 -18.09
N GLY A 112 9.32 -8.41 -18.18
CA GLY A 112 10.14 -8.27 -19.38
C GLY A 112 9.86 -9.30 -20.48
N ARG A 113 9.15 -10.40 -20.17
CA ARG A 113 8.74 -11.38 -21.18
C ARG A 113 7.71 -10.77 -22.13
N LYS A 114 7.98 -10.81 -23.44
CA LYS A 114 7.00 -10.47 -24.48
C LYS A 114 5.84 -11.48 -24.40
N PRO A 115 4.57 -11.03 -24.45
CA PRO A 115 3.41 -11.93 -24.43
C PRO A 115 3.44 -12.93 -25.59
#